data_AF-A0A816VP47-F1
#
_entry.id   AF-A0A816VP47-F1
#
_cell.length_a   1.000
_cell.length_b   1.000
_cell.length_c   1.000
_cell.angle_alpha   90.00
_cell.angle_beta   90.00
_cell.angle_gamma   90.00
#
_symmetry.space_group_name_H-M   'P 1'
#
loop_
_entity.id
_entity.type
_entity.pdbx_description
1 polymer ?
#
loop_
_entity_poly.entity_id
_entity_poly.type
_entity_poly.pdbx_seq_one_letter_code
_entity_poly.pdbx_strand_id
1 'polypeptide(L)'
;MWKYDLSFDIFPFDQIQDYRHVEQRIQSTVHTTALILPAINQFGQIIYADNTVSGRGLLFIEQYMLKHVLPYYANIHSEDSAGAIQTTKFHGGSRALIKRYANATDDDVAIFIGSGLIIAKKKFFQNQVLVESPDGIATPDVLGAIRVGSVFHLKESVGCHIMEALENECVEKFFRKFRNHEKLIILGSTSIHRLALFSFLIYVPIFMKYLHHNFVSVLLNDLFGIRVRSECSYNASYVSGLLNLDDQRSEIIMKFLTANENDQLDAITKNELIRYDFTQLDLSYFTSDEDVDYIFNAIEFIANGGWQFLPLVNKN
;
A
#
# COMPACT_ATOMS: atom_id res chain seq x y z
N MET A 1 -18.60 28.33 35.48
CA MET A 1 -17.78 27.32 34.77
C MET A 1 -18.29 27.30 33.33
N TRP A 2 -17.52 27.81 32.38
CA TRP A 2 -17.92 27.84 30.97
C TRP A 2 -18.00 26.39 30.49
N LYS A 3 -19.21 25.91 30.16
CA LYS A 3 -19.38 24.60 29.53
C LYS A 3 -19.10 24.79 28.04
N TYR A 4 -17.93 24.36 27.60
CA TYR A 4 -17.62 24.33 26.17
C TYR A 4 -18.51 23.28 25.51
N ASP A 5 -19.26 23.69 24.48
CA ASP A 5 -19.96 22.75 23.63
C ASP A 5 -18.94 22.11 22.67
N LEU A 6 -18.59 20.87 22.97
CA LEU A 6 -17.60 20.07 22.26
C LEU A 6 -18.27 18.88 21.56
N SER A 7 -19.54 19.00 21.17
CA SER A 7 -20.37 17.94 20.60
C SER A 7 -20.07 17.64 19.12
N PHE A 8 -18.82 17.73 18.70
CA PHE A 8 -18.44 17.31 17.34
C PHE A 8 -18.25 15.79 17.33
N ASP A 9 -18.81 15.12 16.34
CA ASP A 9 -18.52 13.71 16.11
C ASP A 9 -17.01 13.53 15.91
N ILE A 10 -16.46 12.56 16.64
CA ILE A 10 -15.04 12.22 16.63
C ILE A 10 -14.60 11.83 15.22
N PHE A 11 -15.51 11.26 14.42
CA PHE A 11 -15.29 10.92 13.03
C PHE A 11 -16.50 11.31 12.17
N PRO A 12 -16.29 11.86 10.95
CA PRO A 12 -17.33 12.49 10.15
C PRO A 12 -18.14 11.52 9.27
N PHE A 13 -18.13 10.22 9.56
CA PHE A 13 -18.76 9.23 8.70
C PHE A 13 -19.94 8.57 9.40
N ASP A 14 -21.14 8.90 8.94
CA ASP A 14 -22.34 8.16 9.32
C ASP A 14 -22.24 6.69 8.87
N GLN A 15 -23.08 5.82 9.45
CA GLN A 15 -23.23 4.46 8.95
C GLN A 15 -23.62 4.51 7.47
N ILE A 16 -22.72 4.04 6.61
CA ILE A 16 -22.94 4.03 5.17
C ILE A 16 -23.96 2.92 4.86
N GLN A 17 -25.13 3.32 4.39
CA GLN A 17 -26.14 2.38 3.88
C GLN A 17 -25.90 2.00 2.41
N ASP A 18 -25.11 2.79 1.66
CA ASP A 18 -24.78 2.56 0.25
C ASP A 18 -23.27 2.73 0.00
N TYR A 19 -22.57 1.61 -0.16
CA TYR A 19 -21.14 1.55 -0.47
C TYR A 19 -20.77 2.36 -1.72
N ARG A 20 -21.64 2.45 -2.74
CA ARG A 20 -21.32 3.14 -4.00
C ARG A 20 -21.03 4.61 -3.79
N HIS A 21 -21.66 5.22 -2.79
CA HIS A 21 -21.38 6.61 -2.43
C HIS A 21 -19.98 6.78 -1.84
N VAL A 22 -19.49 5.77 -1.10
CA VAL A 22 -18.14 5.78 -0.51
C VAL A 22 -17.09 5.49 -1.56
N GLU A 23 -17.35 4.51 -2.41
CA GLU A 23 -16.54 4.19 -3.58
C GLU A 23 -16.31 5.45 -4.42
N GLN A 24 -17.37 6.16 -4.79
CA GLN A 24 -17.29 7.41 -5.54
C GLN A 24 -16.47 8.49 -4.81
N ARG A 25 -16.58 8.60 -3.48
CA ARG A 25 -15.80 9.57 -2.68
C ARG A 25 -14.32 9.20 -2.58
N ILE A 26 -14.01 7.91 -2.51
CA ILE A 26 -12.63 7.41 -2.52
C ILE A 26 -12.05 7.60 -3.93
N GLN A 27 -12.77 7.20 -4.97
CA GLN A 27 -12.39 7.38 -6.38
C GLN A 27 -12.20 8.86 -6.73
N SER A 28 -13.12 9.74 -6.34
CA SER A 28 -12.97 11.20 -6.53
C SER A 28 -11.82 11.81 -5.75
N THR A 29 -11.13 11.04 -4.91
CA THR A 29 -9.90 11.45 -4.27
C THR A 29 -8.69 10.84 -4.97
N VAL A 30 -8.73 9.53 -5.22
CA VAL A 30 -7.61 8.80 -5.80
C VAL A 30 -7.42 9.22 -7.25
N HIS A 31 -8.46 9.61 -7.98
CA HIS A 31 -8.33 10.16 -9.33
C HIS A 31 -8.02 11.66 -9.35
N THR A 32 -8.34 12.41 -8.29
CA THR A 32 -8.24 13.88 -8.33
C THR A 32 -6.91 14.39 -7.79
N THR A 33 -6.23 15.15 -8.66
CA THR A 33 -4.96 15.88 -8.45
C THR A 33 -3.71 15.00 -8.39
N ALA A 34 -3.54 14.15 -9.40
CA ALA A 34 -2.26 14.24 -10.08
C ALA A 34 -2.17 15.67 -10.62
N LEU A 35 -1.43 16.57 -9.95
CA LEU A 35 -0.69 17.59 -10.70
C LEU A 35 0.04 16.76 -11.75
N ILE A 36 -0.51 16.71 -12.96
CA ILE A 36 0.03 15.96 -14.08
C ILE A 36 1.46 16.43 -14.15
N LEU A 37 2.40 15.59 -13.71
CA LEU A 37 3.81 15.85 -13.93
C LEU A 37 3.91 15.87 -15.46
N PRO A 38 4.11 17.03 -16.10
CA PRO A 38 3.96 17.15 -17.56
C PRO A 38 4.94 16.24 -18.32
N ALA A 39 5.96 15.74 -17.62
CA ALA A 39 6.97 14.84 -18.13
C ALA A 39 6.60 13.35 -18.11
N ILE A 40 5.55 12.92 -17.38
CA ILE A 40 5.39 11.49 -17.02
C ILE A 40 4.13 10.84 -17.63
N ASN A 41 3.15 11.62 -18.09
CA ASN A 41 2.06 11.07 -18.90
C ASN A 41 1.50 12.15 -19.83
N GLN A 42 1.75 12.02 -21.14
CA GLN A 42 1.23 12.95 -22.15
C GLN A 42 -0.30 12.79 -22.36
N PHE A 43 -0.92 11.75 -21.78
CA PHE A 43 -2.33 11.39 -21.95
C PHE A 43 -3.23 11.72 -20.74
N GLY A 44 -2.67 12.31 -19.68
CA GLY A 44 -3.45 13.09 -18.69
C GLY A 44 -4.12 12.35 -17.52
N GLN A 45 -4.17 11.01 -17.48
CA GLN A 45 -4.76 10.26 -16.36
C GLN A 45 -3.75 9.31 -15.71
N ILE A 46 -3.64 9.32 -14.38
CA ILE A 46 -2.76 8.42 -13.62
C ILE A 46 -3.61 7.48 -12.78
N ILE A 47 -3.37 6.18 -12.92
CA ILE A 47 -4.01 5.14 -12.11
C ILE A 47 -2.95 4.58 -11.16
N TYR A 48 -3.28 4.54 -9.87
CA TYR A 48 -2.40 4.01 -8.83
C TYR A 48 -2.80 2.58 -8.52
N ALA A 49 -1.88 1.65 -8.78
CA ALA A 49 -2.01 0.23 -8.50
C ALA A 49 -0.92 -0.21 -7.49
N ASP A 50 -0.63 0.66 -6.53
CA ASP A 50 0.34 0.52 -5.44
C ASP A 50 -0.17 1.13 -4.12
N ASN A 51 -1.51 1.16 -3.93
CA ASN A 51 -2.18 1.92 -2.87
C ASN A 51 -1.76 1.53 -1.45
N THR A 52 -1.43 0.25 -1.23
CA THR A 52 -0.87 -0.28 0.03
C THR A 52 0.43 0.39 0.46
N VAL A 53 1.19 0.96 -0.49
CA VAL A 53 2.52 1.53 -0.24
C VAL A 53 2.54 3.04 -0.46
N SER A 54 1.87 3.52 -1.50
CA SER A 54 1.90 4.95 -1.86
C SER A 54 1.24 5.83 -0.80
N GLY A 55 0.41 5.26 0.08
CA GLY A 55 -0.08 5.92 1.28
C GLY A 55 -0.86 7.20 0.98
N ARG A 56 -1.57 7.23 -0.16
CA ARG A 56 -2.28 8.43 -0.60
C ARG A 56 -3.35 8.84 0.41
N GLY A 57 -3.28 10.09 0.85
CA GLY A 57 -4.27 10.66 1.75
C GLY A 57 -5.65 10.71 1.10
N LEU A 58 -6.69 10.40 1.88
CA LEU A 58 -8.07 10.53 1.44
C LEU A 58 -8.50 12.01 1.53
N LEU A 59 -8.93 12.66 0.44
CA LEU A 59 -9.14 14.11 0.36
C LEU A 59 -10.20 14.55 1.36
N PHE A 60 -11.28 13.79 1.51
CA PHE A 60 -12.31 14.11 2.49
C PHE A 60 -11.83 13.94 3.94
N ILE A 61 -10.88 13.02 4.21
CA ILE A 61 -10.22 12.92 5.52
C ILE A 61 -9.34 14.15 5.71
N GLU A 62 -8.52 14.52 4.74
CA GLU A 62 -7.64 15.69 4.85
C GLU A 62 -8.44 17.00 4.95
N GLN A 63 -9.58 17.11 4.27
CA GLN A 63 -10.50 18.24 4.44
C GLN A 63 -11.11 18.26 5.85
N TYR A 64 -11.44 17.10 6.43
CA TYR A 64 -11.88 17.03 7.82
C TYR A 64 -10.77 17.45 8.77
N MET A 65 -9.53 16.99 8.55
CA MET A 65 -8.37 17.42 9.32
C MET A 65 -8.22 18.95 9.27
N LEU A 66 -8.30 19.54 8.07
CA LEU A 66 -8.17 20.99 7.87
C LEU A 66 -9.30 21.82 8.50
N LYS A 67 -10.55 21.34 8.44
CA LYS A 67 -11.73 22.11 8.86
C LYS A 67 -12.15 21.87 10.31
N HIS A 68 -11.87 20.69 10.87
CA HIS A 68 -12.44 20.25 12.15
C HIS A 68 -11.41 19.79 13.17
N VAL A 69 -10.18 19.42 12.76
CA VAL A 69 -9.15 18.97 13.71
C VAL A 69 -8.14 20.08 13.96
N LEU A 70 -7.46 20.55 12.91
CA LEU A 70 -6.38 21.54 13.01
C LEU A 70 -6.81 22.88 13.65
N PRO A 71 -8.03 23.43 13.41
CA PRO A 71 -8.45 24.67 14.05
C PRO A 71 -8.58 24.59 15.58
N TYR A 72 -8.80 23.39 16.12
CA TYR A 72 -8.93 23.14 17.56
C TYR A 72 -7.72 22.42 18.16
N TYR A 73 -6.70 22.12 17.34
CA TYR A 73 -5.54 21.38 17.78
C TYR A 73 -4.72 22.21 18.76
N ALA A 74 -4.67 21.74 20.00
CA ALA A 74 -3.77 22.23 21.03
C ALA A 74 -2.99 21.09 21.69
N ASN A 75 -1.99 21.45 22.48
CA ASN A 75 -1.16 20.52 23.23
C ASN A 75 -2.00 19.69 24.20
N ILE A 76 -1.87 18.36 24.13
CA ILE A 76 -2.61 17.40 24.99
C ILE A 76 -2.15 17.41 26.45
N HIS A 77 -1.00 18.04 26.77
CA HIS A 77 -0.45 18.12 28.13
C HIS A 77 -1.07 19.23 28.99
N SER A 78 -2.08 19.93 28.47
CA SER A 78 -2.80 20.98 29.19
C SER A 78 -4.28 20.60 29.27
N GLU A 79 -4.90 20.71 30.44
CA GLU A 79 -6.33 20.40 30.61
C GLU A 79 -7.21 21.65 30.65
N ASP A 80 -6.61 22.85 30.66
CA ASP A 80 -7.29 24.10 30.99
C ASP A 80 -7.90 24.82 29.77
N SER A 81 -7.65 24.34 28.55
CA SER A 81 -8.13 24.98 27.31
C SER A 81 -9.09 24.09 26.54
N ALA A 82 -10.11 24.70 25.93
CA ALA A 82 -11.09 24.00 25.11
C ALA A 82 -10.44 23.22 23.95
N GLY A 83 -9.39 23.78 23.33
CA GLY A 83 -8.63 23.10 22.28
C GLY A 83 -7.91 21.87 22.80
N ALA A 84 -7.30 21.94 23.98
CA ALA A 84 -6.57 20.80 24.53
C ALA A 84 -7.50 19.67 24.95
N ILE A 85 -8.64 20.00 25.58
CA ILE A 85 -9.71 19.04 25.87
C ILE A 85 -10.18 18.35 24.59
N GLN A 86 -10.36 19.12 23.50
CA GLN A 86 -10.81 18.59 22.22
C GLN A 86 -9.76 17.70 21.56
N THR A 87 -8.47 18.10 21.54
CA THR A 87 -7.38 17.26 21.02
C THR A 87 -7.30 15.94 21.78
N THR A 88 -7.40 15.96 23.11
CA THR A 88 -7.36 14.76 23.96
C THR A 88 -8.53 13.82 23.65
N LYS A 89 -9.73 14.35 23.38
CA LYS A 89 -10.87 13.55 22.90
C LYS A 89 -10.59 12.89 21.54
N PHE A 90 -10.09 13.65 20.56
CA PHE A 90 -9.76 13.09 19.24
C PHE A 90 -8.70 11.99 19.34
N HIS A 91 -7.63 12.24 20.11
CA HIS A 91 -6.56 11.28 20.32
C HIS A 91 -7.05 10.01 21.05
N GLY A 92 -7.79 10.19 22.15
CA GLY A 92 -8.33 9.09 22.95
C GLY A 92 -9.33 8.22 22.17
N GLY A 93 -10.24 8.85 21.43
CA GLY A 93 -11.19 8.14 20.57
C GLY A 93 -10.49 7.32 19.48
N SER A 94 -9.49 7.91 18.82
CA SER A 94 -8.69 7.21 17.80
C SER A 94 -7.93 6.03 18.39
N ARG A 95 -7.32 6.22 19.57
CA ARG A 95 -6.62 5.15 20.29
C ARG A 95 -7.53 4.01 20.67
N ALA A 96 -8.71 4.31 21.23
CA ALA A 96 -9.69 3.29 21.62
C ALA A 96 -10.13 2.46 20.41
N LEU A 97 -10.41 3.11 19.27
CA LEU A 97 -10.79 2.44 18.03
C LEU A 97 -9.67 1.52 17.53
N ILE A 98 -8.44 2.01 17.48
CA ILE A 98 -7.27 1.24 17.03
C ILE A 98 -6.99 0.05 17.95
N LYS A 99 -7.06 0.25 19.28
CA LYS A 99 -6.94 -0.85 20.26
C LYS A 99 -7.99 -1.93 20.00
N ARG A 100 -9.25 -1.54 19.77
CA ARG A 100 -10.33 -2.48 19.45
C ARG A 100 -10.00 -3.31 18.20
N TYR A 101 -9.51 -2.68 17.14
CA TYR A 101 -9.14 -3.38 15.90
C TYR A 101 -7.91 -4.29 16.03
N ALA A 102 -6.98 -3.93 16.91
CA ALA A 102 -5.83 -4.76 17.23
C ALA A 102 -6.15 -5.91 18.21
N ASN A 103 -7.41 -6.08 18.62
CA ASN A 103 -7.84 -6.97 19.70
C ASN A 103 -7.05 -6.72 21.01
N ALA A 104 -6.67 -5.47 21.25
CA ALA A 104 -5.91 -5.06 22.41
C ALA A 104 -6.82 -4.94 23.64
N THR A 105 -6.34 -5.45 24.77
CA THR A 105 -7.00 -5.43 26.07
C THR A 105 -6.60 -4.18 26.86
N ASP A 106 -7.10 -4.03 28.09
CA ASP A 106 -6.70 -2.93 28.98
C ASP A 106 -5.23 -3.02 29.40
N ASP A 107 -4.63 -4.22 29.36
CA ASP A 107 -3.21 -4.44 29.64
C ASP A 107 -2.29 -4.00 28.48
N ASP A 108 -2.86 -3.72 27.31
CA ASP A 108 -2.13 -3.35 26.11
C ASP A 108 -2.04 -1.83 25.89
N VAL A 109 -0.90 -1.37 25.37
CA VAL A 109 -0.62 0.04 25.08
C VAL A 109 -0.45 0.24 23.57
N ALA A 110 -1.20 1.19 23.00
CA ALA A 110 -1.01 1.65 21.62
C ALA A 110 -0.04 2.85 21.61
N ILE A 111 1.00 2.77 20.78
CA ILE A 111 2.06 3.78 20.69
C ILE A 111 2.12 4.33 19.26
N PHE A 112 1.94 5.64 19.10
CA PHE A 112 1.94 6.32 17.80
C PHE A 112 3.32 6.94 17.51
N ILE A 113 4.13 6.20 16.74
CA ILE A 113 5.54 6.54 16.50
C ILE A 113 5.72 7.51 15.30
N GLY A 114 4.73 7.60 14.41
CA GLY A 114 4.73 8.46 13.22
C GLY A 114 5.79 8.12 12.16
N SER A 115 6.51 7.02 12.34
CA SER A 115 7.58 6.58 11.43
C SER A 115 7.39 5.13 11.02
N GLY A 116 7.85 4.77 9.81
CA GLY A 116 7.73 3.42 9.27
C GLY A 116 8.35 2.33 10.15
N LEU A 117 7.93 1.07 9.92
CA LEU A 117 8.22 -0.08 10.77
C LEU A 117 9.71 -0.27 11.12
N ILE A 118 10.61 -0.01 10.17
CA ILE A 118 12.06 -0.13 10.40
C ILE A 118 12.54 0.86 11.45
N ILE A 119 12.07 2.12 11.37
CA ILE A 119 12.42 3.16 12.34
C ILE A 119 11.74 2.87 13.67
N ALA A 120 10.48 2.41 13.65
CA ALA A 120 9.77 1.99 14.86
C ALA A 120 10.52 0.87 15.60
N LYS A 121 10.95 -0.18 14.87
CA LYS A 121 11.76 -1.28 15.40
C LYS A 121 13.06 -0.76 16.01
N LYS A 122 13.78 0.11 15.29
CA LYS A 122 15.03 0.71 15.79
C LYS A 122 14.78 1.52 17.07
N LYS A 123 13.78 2.39 17.09
CA LYS A 123 13.40 3.19 18.28
C LYS A 123 13.04 2.28 19.46
N PHE A 124 12.30 1.20 19.21
CA PHE A 124 11.89 0.24 20.23
C PHE A 124 13.09 -0.46 20.88
N PHE A 125 13.98 -1.05 20.08
CA PHE A 125 15.18 -1.72 20.59
C PHE A 125 16.21 -0.77 21.22
N GLN A 126 16.18 0.52 20.87
CA GLN A 126 17.06 1.53 21.44
C GLN A 126 16.47 2.19 22.72
N ASN A 127 15.34 1.69 23.24
CA ASN A 127 14.59 2.31 24.35
C ASN A 127 14.28 3.80 24.11
N GLN A 128 14.18 4.20 22.84
CA GLN A 128 13.80 5.55 22.41
C GLN A 128 12.29 5.67 22.19
N VAL A 129 11.56 4.56 22.29
CA VAL A 129 10.12 4.61 22.49
C VAL A 129 9.90 5.02 23.94
N LEU A 130 9.81 6.33 24.16
CA LEU A 130 9.26 6.87 25.38
C LEU A 130 7.83 6.32 25.47
N VAL A 131 7.62 5.39 26.39
CA VAL A 131 6.28 5.03 26.85
C VAL A 131 5.60 6.37 27.15
N GLU A 132 4.43 6.61 26.55
CA GLU A 132 3.58 7.70 27.00
C GLU A 132 3.37 7.49 28.49
N SER A 133 4.14 8.22 29.32
CA SER A 133 3.94 8.17 30.74
C SER A 133 2.58 8.82 31.02
N PRO A 134 1.89 8.42 32.09
CA PRO A 134 0.75 9.18 32.61
C PRO A 134 1.09 10.67 32.82
N ASP A 135 2.39 11.00 32.91
CA ASP A 135 2.95 12.33 33.13
C ASP A 135 3.30 13.12 31.84
N GLY A 136 2.99 12.62 30.64
CA GLY A 136 2.98 13.44 29.41
C GLY A 136 4.33 13.90 28.85
N ILE A 137 5.42 13.14 29.02
CA ILE A 137 6.77 13.61 28.65
C ILE A 137 7.03 13.65 27.13
N ALA A 138 6.25 12.92 26.32
CA ALA A 138 6.37 12.95 24.86
C ALA A 138 5.01 13.28 24.23
N THR A 139 5.01 14.18 23.24
CA THR A 139 3.83 14.39 22.39
C THR A 139 3.84 13.30 21.32
N PRO A 140 2.90 12.34 21.36
CA PRO A 140 2.81 11.29 20.33
C PRO A 140 2.40 11.90 18.99
N ASP A 141 2.44 11.10 17.92
CA ASP A 141 1.90 11.50 16.62
C ASP A 141 0.36 11.56 16.67
N VAL A 142 -0.18 12.60 17.32
CA VAL A 142 -1.61 12.80 17.54
C VAL A 142 -2.34 12.95 16.22
N LEU A 143 -1.80 13.73 15.28
CA LEU A 143 -2.43 13.95 13.98
C LEU A 143 -2.43 12.66 13.13
N GLY A 144 -1.37 11.86 13.20
CA GLY A 144 -1.34 10.54 12.60
C GLY A 144 -2.35 9.59 13.23
N ALA A 145 -2.47 9.58 14.57
CA ALA A 145 -3.46 8.79 15.28
C ALA A 145 -4.89 9.14 14.84
N ILE A 146 -5.22 10.43 14.71
CA ILE A 146 -6.54 10.89 14.25
C ILE A 146 -6.84 10.45 12.82
N ARG A 147 -5.85 10.52 11.91
CA ARG A 147 -5.99 10.01 10.54
C ARG A 147 -6.24 8.51 10.51
N VAL A 148 -5.45 7.75 11.26
CA VAL A 148 -5.61 6.30 11.35
C VAL A 148 -6.98 5.94 11.93
N GLY A 149 -7.40 6.61 13.00
CA GLY A 149 -8.75 6.46 13.56
C GLY A 149 -9.85 6.74 12.53
N SER A 150 -9.70 7.81 11.74
CA SER A 150 -10.65 8.16 10.67
C SER A 150 -10.73 7.07 9.59
N VAL A 151 -9.60 6.46 9.22
CA VAL A 151 -9.55 5.35 8.25
C VAL A 151 -10.17 4.07 8.82
N PHE A 152 -9.91 3.75 10.09
CA PHE A 152 -10.54 2.60 10.74
C PHE A 152 -12.05 2.77 10.86
N HIS A 153 -12.52 3.98 11.15
CA HIS A 153 -13.95 4.28 11.18
C HIS A 153 -14.56 4.16 9.77
N LEU A 154 -13.90 4.69 8.74
CA LEU A 154 -14.33 4.51 7.35
C LEU A 154 -14.43 3.02 6.97
N LYS A 155 -13.40 2.24 7.31
CA LYS A 155 -13.39 0.78 7.11
C LYS A 155 -14.58 0.11 7.80
N GLU A 156 -14.94 0.57 8.98
CA GLU A 156 -16.09 0.09 9.75
C GLU A 156 -17.42 0.36 9.03
N SER A 157 -17.56 1.57 8.52
CA SER A 157 -18.75 1.98 7.77
C SER A 157 -18.88 1.27 6.42
N VAL A 158 -17.77 0.91 5.76
CA VAL A 158 -17.79 0.08 4.54
C VAL A 158 -18.07 -1.39 4.85
N GLY A 159 -17.42 -1.93 5.90
CA GLY A 159 -17.55 -3.32 6.29
C GLY A 159 -16.56 -4.26 5.59
N CYS A 160 -15.88 -5.09 6.38
CA CYS A 160 -14.87 -6.04 5.90
C CYS A 160 -15.39 -7.01 4.84
N HIS A 161 -16.61 -7.51 5.00
CA HIS A 161 -17.20 -8.49 4.10
C HIS A 161 -17.42 -7.92 2.68
N ILE A 162 -17.76 -6.63 2.58
CA ILE A 162 -17.91 -5.94 1.29
C ILE A 162 -16.54 -5.78 0.63
N MET A 163 -15.56 -5.27 1.38
CA MET A 163 -14.18 -5.11 0.89
C MET A 163 -13.62 -6.44 0.37
N GLU A 164 -13.78 -7.51 1.15
CA GLU A 164 -13.33 -8.85 0.80
C GLU A 164 -14.04 -9.39 -0.45
N ALA A 165 -15.36 -9.21 -0.57
CA ALA A 165 -16.10 -9.65 -1.76
C ALA A 165 -15.62 -8.95 -3.05
N LEU A 166 -15.37 -7.63 -2.98
CA LEU A 166 -14.91 -6.83 -4.12
C LEU A 166 -13.46 -7.19 -4.51
N GLU A 167 -12.57 -7.36 -3.52
CA GLU A 167 -11.20 -7.80 -3.79
C GLU A 167 -11.18 -9.22 -4.38
N ASN A 168 -12.04 -10.12 -3.90
CA ASN A 168 -12.19 -11.46 -4.48
C ASN A 168 -12.65 -11.41 -5.94
N GLU A 169 -13.56 -10.51 -6.30
CA GLU A 169 -13.97 -10.32 -7.69
C GLU A 169 -12.78 -9.90 -8.57
N CYS A 170 -11.94 -8.97 -8.09
CA CYS A 170 -10.70 -8.59 -8.77
C CYS A 170 -9.73 -9.78 -8.95
N VAL A 171 -9.59 -10.62 -7.92
CA VAL A 171 -8.77 -11.84 -7.97
C VAL A 171 -9.29 -12.84 -9.01
N GLU A 172 -10.60 -13.07 -9.04
CA GLU A 172 -11.24 -13.94 -10.02
C GLU A 172 -11.06 -13.41 -11.45
N LYS A 173 -11.28 -12.11 -11.67
CA LYS A 173 -11.05 -11.45 -12.96
C LYS A 173 -9.59 -11.59 -13.40
N PHE A 174 -8.63 -11.35 -12.50
CA PHE A 174 -7.20 -11.47 -12.78
C PHE A 174 -6.83 -12.89 -13.24
N PHE A 175 -7.20 -13.91 -12.47
CA PHE A 175 -6.86 -15.29 -12.81
C PHE A 175 -7.62 -15.80 -14.05
N ARG A 176 -8.87 -15.38 -14.25
CA ARG A 176 -9.60 -15.71 -15.48
C ARG A 176 -8.84 -15.25 -16.72
N LYS A 177 -8.18 -14.08 -16.65
CA LYS A 177 -7.41 -13.52 -17.77
C LYS A 177 -5.99 -14.08 -17.87
N PHE A 178 -5.28 -14.22 -16.75
CA PHE A 178 -3.83 -14.45 -16.77
C PHE A 178 -3.37 -15.84 -16.35
N ARG A 179 -4.23 -16.71 -15.81
CA ARG A 179 -3.81 -18.01 -15.26
C ARG A 179 -3.04 -18.89 -16.25
N ASN A 180 -3.39 -18.81 -17.54
CA ASN A 180 -2.78 -19.61 -18.61
C ASN A 180 -1.92 -18.75 -19.57
N HIS A 181 -1.56 -17.53 -19.17
CA HIS A 181 -0.83 -16.63 -20.06
C HIS A 181 0.66 -17.02 -20.12
N GLU A 182 1.11 -17.54 -21.27
CA GLU A 182 2.45 -18.15 -21.43
C GLU A 182 3.62 -17.22 -21.11
N LYS A 183 3.44 -15.91 -21.27
CA LYS A 183 4.48 -14.90 -21.04
C LYS A 183 4.40 -14.24 -19.66
N LEU A 184 3.35 -14.50 -18.87
CA LEU A 184 3.16 -13.86 -17.57
C LEU A 184 3.30 -14.92 -16.48
N ILE A 185 4.39 -14.85 -15.71
CA ILE A 185 4.61 -15.76 -14.59
C ILE A 185 4.11 -15.10 -13.32
N ILE A 186 3.00 -15.60 -12.80
CA ILE A 186 2.44 -15.16 -11.53
C ILE A 186 3.21 -15.86 -10.40
N LEU A 187 3.68 -15.08 -9.44
CA LEU A 187 4.43 -15.55 -8.29
C LEU A 187 3.48 -15.83 -7.11
N GLY A 188 3.81 -16.86 -6.33
CA GLY A 188 3.03 -17.33 -5.19
C GLY A 188 1.91 -18.29 -5.59
N SER A 189 1.11 -18.71 -4.61
CA SER A 189 0.03 -19.66 -4.84
C SER A 189 -1.10 -19.05 -5.69
N THR A 190 -1.61 -19.85 -6.63
CA THR A 190 -2.72 -19.51 -7.52
C THR A 190 -4.01 -20.27 -7.19
N SER A 191 -3.97 -21.11 -6.14
CA SER A 191 -5.07 -22.03 -5.79
C SER A 191 -5.65 -21.78 -4.39
N ILE A 192 -4.99 -20.94 -3.59
CA ILE A 192 -5.48 -20.55 -2.26
C ILE A 192 -6.16 -19.17 -2.35
N HIS A 193 -7.05 -18.91 -1.41
CA HIS A 193 -7.59 -17.58 -1.20
C HIS A 193 -6.45 -16.57 -0.93
N ARG A 194 -6.48 -15.42 -1.61
CA ARG A 194 -5.46 -14.38 -1.53
C ARG A 194 -6.08 -12.99 -1.65
N LEU A 195 -5.36 -11.99 -1.15
CA LEU A 195 -5.65 -10.58 -1.45
C LEU A 195 -5.39 -10.28 -2.93
N ALA A 196 -6.02 -9.21 -3.43
CA ALA A 196 -5.86 -8.69 -4.79
C ALA A 196 -4.51 -7.97 -5.01
N LEU A 197 -3.45 -8.56 -4.45
CA LEU A 197 -2.05 -8.15 -4.57
C LEU A 197 -1.31 -9.23 -5.37
N PHE A 198 -0.77 -8.88 -6.53
CA PHE A 198 -0.17 -9.83 -7.47
C PHE A 198 1.29 -9.46 -7.76
N SER A 199 2.19 -10.41 -7.51
CA SER A 199 3.59 -10.32 -7.94
C SER A 199 3.76 -11.13 -9.22
N PHE A 200 4.40 -10.56 -10.24
CA PHE A 200 4.57 -11.23 -11.53
C PHE A 200 5.89 -10.89 -12.24
N LEU A 201 6.26 -11.77 -13.17
CA LEU A 201 7.37 -11.61 -14.10
C LEU A 201 6.86 -11.70 -15.54
N ILE A 202 7.52 -11.00 -16.46
CA ILE A 202 7.22 -11.08 -17.89
C ILE A 202 8.36 -11.81 -18.60
N TYR A 203 8.03 -12.96 -19.19
CA TYR A 203 8.94 -13.79 -19.96
C TYR A 203 8.91 -13.43 -21.45
N VAL A 204 10.08 -13.35 -22.08
CA VAL A 204 10.27 -13.04 -23.50
C VAL A 204 10.88 -14.26 -24.20
N PRO A 205 10.07 -15.10 -24.88
CA PRO A 205 10.54 -16.36 -25.46
C PRO A 205 11.67 -16.19 -26.48
N ILE A 206 11.64 -15.13 -27.30
CA ILE A 206 12.63 -14.87 -28.35
C ILE A 206 14.05 -14.73 -27.77
N PHE A 207 14.17 -14.14 -26.58
CA PHE A 207 15.46 -13.95 -25.91
C PHE A 207 15.72 -14.98 -24.81
N MET A 208 14.75 -15.87 -24.54
CA MET A 208 14.76 -16.79 -23.40
C MET A 208 15.07 -16.08 -22.07
N LYS A 209 14.57 -14.85 -21.90
CA LYS A 209 14.86 -13.97 -20.76
C LYS A 209 13.61 -13.30 -20.22
N TYR A 210 13.71 -12.72 -19.03
CA TYR A 210 12.65 -11.93 -18.41
C TYR A 210 12.89 -10.44 -18.62
N LEU A 211 11.80 -9.66 -18.69
CA LEU A 211 11.89 -8.22 -18.58
C LEU A 211 12.24 -7.83 -17.14
N HIS A 212 13.15 -6.86 -17.00
CA HIS A 212 13.48 -6.30 -15.70
C HIS A 212 12.27 -5.58 -15.10
N HIS A 213 11.95 -5.81 -13.83
CA HIS A 213 10.77 -5.26 -13.16
C HIS A 213 10.70 -3.71 -13.22
N ASN A 214 11.84 -3.01 -13.04
CA ASN A 214 11.91 -1.55 -13.23
C ASN A 214 11.50 -1.14 -14.64
N PHE A 215 11.96 -1.88 -15.66
CA PHE A 215 11.59 -1.60 -17.05
C PHE A 215 10.09 -1.81 -17.28
N VAL A 216 9.51 -2.88 -16.74
CA VAL A 216 8.05 -3.10 -16.78
C VAL A 216 7.29 -1.95 -16.12
N SER A 217 7.78 -1.47 -14.97
CA SER A 217 7.15 -0.37 -14.24
C SER A 217 7.25 0.96 -14.99
N VAL A 218 8.38 1.22 -15.65
CA VAL A 218 8.56 2.38 -16.54
C VAL A 218 7.58 2.31 -17.70
N LEU A 219 7.42 1.16 -18.35
CA LEU A 219 6.45 1.02 -19.45
C LEU A 219 5.01 1.23 -18.99
N LEU A 220 4.61 0.65 -17.85
CA LEU A 220 3.27 0.85 -17.28
C LEU A 220 3.02 2.32 -16.95
N ASN A 221 4.01 3.00 -16.38
CA ASN A 221 3.90 4.40 -16.00
C ASN A 221 3.89 5.34 -17.22
N ASP A 222 4.85 5.21 -18.12
CA ASP A 222 5.09 6.18 -19.20
C ASP A 222 4.15 5.99 -20.39
N LEU A 223 3.78 4.74 -20.71
CA LEU A 223 2.86 4.46 -21.82
C LEU A 223 1.40 4.51 -21.40
N PHE A 224 1.09 4.07 -20.17
CA PHE A 224 -0.30 3.85 -19.74
C PHE A 224 -0.71 4.70 -18.54
N GLY A 225 0.20 5.45 -17.91
CA GLY A 225 -0.11 6.22 -16.70
C GLY A 225 -0.39 5.33 -15.47
N ILE A 226 0.00 4.06 -15.50
CA ILE A 226 -0.26 3.12 -14.40
C ILE A 226 0.97 3.05 -13.50
N ARG A 227 0.79 3.43 -12.23
CA ARG A 227 1.83 3.33 -11.21
C ARG A 227 1.74 2.00 -10.50
N VAL A 228 2.76 1.19 -10.70
CA VAL A 228 2.97 -0.07 -10.00
C VAL A 228 4.27 -0.02 -9.22
N ARG A 229 4.38 -0.88 -8.22
CA ARG A 229 5.60 -1.00 -7.45
C ARG A 229 6.56 -1.99 -8.10
N SER A 230 7.81 -1.57 -8.19
CA SER A 230 8.97 -2.44 -8.40
C SER A 230 9.55 -2.83 -7.05
N GLU A 231 9.46 -4.11 -6.69
CA GLU A 231 10.04 -4.59 -5.44
C GLU A 231 11.33 -5.37 -5.68
N CYS A 232 12.36 -5.01 -4.91
CA CYS A 232 13.52 -5.87 -4.65
C CYS A 232 13.29 -6.53 -3.29
N SER A 233 13.16 -7.86 -3.28
CA SER A 233 12.91 -8.57 -2.03
C SER A 233 14.18 -8.60 -1.16
N TYR A 234 14.14 -7.90 -0.03
CA TYR A 234 15.26 -7.81 0.92
C TYR A 234 15.51 -9.08 1.74
N ASN A 235 14.69 -10.13 1.60
CA ASN A 235 14.87 -11.37 2.35
C ASN A 235 14.56 -12.61 1.50
N ALA A 236 15.58 -13.03 0.76
CA ALA A 236 15.61 -14.16 -0.16
C ALA A 236 15.01 -15.46 0.39
N SER A 237 15.29 -15.74 1.66
CA SER A 237 14.91 -16.99 2.35
C SER A 237 13.42 -17.08 2.68
N TYR A 238 12.77 -15.95 2.93
CA TYR A 238 11.32 -15.90 3.14
C TYR A 238 10.57 -16.03 1.82
N VAL A 239 11.07 -15.37 0.78
CA VAL A 239 10.44 -15.35 -0.54
C VAL A 239 10.57 -16.70 -1.25
N SER A 240 11.70 -17.39 -1.14
CA SER A 240 11.85 -18.74 -1.71
C SER A 240 10.83 -19.74 -1.12
N GLY A 241 10.60 -19.70 0.20
CA GLY A 241 9.59 -20.52 0.87
C GLY A 241 8.15 -20.12 0.53
N LEU A 242 7.88 -18.82 0.36
CA LEU A 242 6.53 -18.30 0.06
C LEU A 242 6.11 -18.47 -1.41
N LEU A 243 7.06 -18.41 -2.33
CA LEU A 243 6.77 -18.44 -3.77
C LEU A 243 6.47 -19.84 -4.31
N ASN A 244 6.59 -20.89 -3.48
CA ASN A 244 6.27 -22.28 -3.82
C ASN A 244 6.82 -22.69 -5.19
N LEU A 245 8.06 -22.24 -5.47
CA LEU A 245 8.73 -22.48 -6.73
C LEU A 245 9.16 -23.94 -6.73
N ASP A 246 8.40 -24.77 -7.45
CA ASP A 246 8.76 -26.16 -7.75
C ASP A 246 10.24 -26.26 -8.12
N ASP A 247 10.95 -27.31 -7.68
CA ASP A 247 12.42 -27.38 -7.70
C ASP A 247 13.02 -27.05 -9.08
N GLN A 248 12.31 -27.43 -10.15
CA GLN A 248 12.69 -27.13 -11.54
C GLN A 248 12.57 -25.65 -11.92
N ARG A 249 11.55 -24.93 -11.42
CA ARG A 249 11.34 -23.49 -11.66
C ARG A 249 12.29 -22.65 -10.82
N SER A 250 12.55 -23.10 -9.59
CA SER A 250 13.59 -22.54 -8.72
C SER A 250 14.95 -22.58 -9.42
N GLU A 251 15.38 -23.73 -9.97
CA GLU A 251 16.66 -23.83 -10.69
C GLU A 251 16.79 -22.88 -11.88
N ILE A 252 15.70 -22.70 -12.65
CA ILE A 252 15.70 -21.81 -13.81
C ILE A 252 15.87 -20.36 -13.34
N ILE A 253 15.07 -19.91 -12.38
CA ILE A 253 15.17 -18.54 -11.85
C ILE A 253 16.53 -18.31 -11.18
N MET A 254 17.04 -19.32 -10.43
CA MET A 254 18.35 -19.31 -9.77
C MET A 254 19.51 -19.15 -10.74
N LYS A 255 19.54 -19.93 -11.84
CA LYS A 255 20.60 -19.83 -12.85
C LYS A 255 20.66 -18.44 -13.49
N PHE A 256 19.52 -17.78 -13.67
CA PHE A 256 19.46 -16.44 -14.27
C PHE A 256 19.89 -15.32 -13.31
N LEU A 257 19.54 -15.41 -12.02
CA LEU A 257 19.97 -14.41 -11.02
C LEU A 257 21.49 -14.44 -10.81
N THR A 258 22.10 -15.63 -10.80
CA THR A 258 23.55 -15.77 -10.65
C THR A 258 24.38 -15.40 -11.89
N ALA A 259 23.75 -15.21 -13.05
CA ALA A 259 24.46 -14.94 -14.30
C ALA A 259 24.92 -13.47 -14.46
N ASN A 260 24.46 -12.56 -13.60
CA ASN A 260 24.72 -11.11 -13.72
C ASN A 260 25.70 -10.54 -12.67
N GLU A 261 26.25 -11.33 -11.75
CA GLU A 261 27.23 -10.83 -10.79
C GLU A 261 28.64 -11.30 -11.17
N ASN A 262 29.38 -10.40 -11.84
CA ASN A 262 30.85 -10.42 -11.89
C ASN A 262 31.47 -9.98 -10.56
N ASP A 263 30.68 -9.86 -9.50
CA ASP A 263 31.18 -9.47 -8.18
C ASP A 263 31.77 -10.69 -7.48
N GLN A 264 33.04 -10.53 -7.09
CA GLN A 264 33.80 -11.41 -6.21
C GLN A 264 33.19 -11.40 -4.80
N LEU A 265 31.96 -11.91 -4.65
CA LEU A 265 31.37 -12.14 -3.34
C LEU A 265 31.51 -13.62 -2.99
N ASP A 266 32.18 -13.86 -1.87
CA ASP A 266 32.56 -15.17 -1.36
C ASP A 266 31.43 -16.20 -1.40
N ALA A 267 31.80 -17.45 -1.68
CA ALA A 267 30.89 -18.59 -1.83
C ALA A 267 29.97 -18.86 -0.61
N ILE A 268 30.22 -18.21 0.53
CA ILE A 268 29.41 -18.29 1.75
C ILE A 268 28.14 -17.42 1.63
N THR A 269 28.20 -16.31 0.88
CA THR A 269 27.07 -15.37 0.71
C THR A 269 26.09 -15.80 -0.40
N LYS A 270 26.50 -16.73 -1.27
CA LYS A 270 25.66 -17.24 -2.38
C LYS A 270 24.41 -18.00 -1.92
N ASN A 271 24.41 -18.60 -0.72
CA ASN A 271 23.25 -19.31 -0.20
C ASN A 271 22.23 -18.41 0.51
N GLU A 272 22.59 -17.18 0.87
CA GLU A 272 21.72 -16.28 1.64
C GLU A 272 21.06 -15.18 0.81
N LEU A 273 21.43 -15.03 -0.48
CA LEU A 273 21.08 -13.84 -1.27
C LEU A 273 20.37 -14.14 -2.60
N ILE A 274 19.39 -15.03 -2.60
CA ILE A 274 18.50 -15.19 -3.76
C ILE A 274 17.52 -14.00 -3.83
N ARG A 275 17.92 -12.92 -4.50
CA ARG A 275 17.06 -11.76 -4.71
C ARG A 275 16.03 -12.06 -5.81
N TYR A 276 14.76 -12.15 -5.43
CA TYR A 276 13.66 -12.16 -6.40
C TYR A 276 13.15 -10.73 -6.59
N ASP A 277 13.40 -10.18 -7.78
CA ASP A 277 12.84 -8.90 -8.17
C ASP A 277 11.61 -9.10 -9.04
N PHE A 278 10.52 -8.41 -8.74
CA PHE A 278 9.25 -8.56 -9.45
C PHE A 278 8.47 -7.25 -9.52
N THR A 279 7.54 -7.21 -10.47
CA THR A 279 6.52 -6.15 -10.52
C THR A 279 5.35 -6.57 -9.65
N GLN A 280 4.89 -5.66 -8.80
CA GLN A 280 3.78 -5.86 -7.89
C GLN A 280 2.60 -4.96 -8.29
N LEU A 281 1.45 -5.58 -8.46
CA LEU A 281 0.16 -4.95 -8.75
C LEU A 281 -0.74 -5.06 -7.52
N ASP A 282 -1.30 -3.94 -7.09
CA ASP A 282 -2.23 -3.86 -5.98
C ASP A 282 -3.57 -3.27 -6.44
N LEU A 283 -4.64 -4.07 -6.35
CA LEU A 283 -6.00 -3.66 -6.67
C LEU A 283 -6.81 -3.52 -5.38
N SER A 284 -7.17 -2.29 -5.04
CA SER A 284 -8.00 -2.02 -3.87
C SER A 284 -9.47 -2.33 -4.14
N TYR A 285 -10.26 -2.60 -3.10
CA TYR A 285 -11.73 -2.76 -3.17
C TYR A 285 -12.51 -1.57 -3.79
N PHE A 286 -11.86 -0.44 -4.03
CA PHE A 286 -12.44 0.76 -4.64
C PHE A 286 -11.91 1.04 -6.05
N THR A 287 -11.06 0.18 -6.60
CA THR A 287 -10.62 0.27 -7.99
C THR A 287 -11.80 -0.06 -8.90
N SER A 288 -12.13 0.85 -9.83
CA SER A 288 -13.27 0.65 -10.73
C SER A 288 -13.04 -0.50 -11.70
N ASP A 289 -14.11 -1.14 -12.16
CA ASP A 289 -14.03 -2.22 -13.16
C ASP A 289 -13.34 -1.75 -14.46
N GLU A 290 -13.58 -0.51 -14.87
CA GLU A 290 -12.93 0.10 -16.04
C GLU A 290 -11.40 0.23 -15.84
N ASP A 291 -10.97 0.69 -14.66
CA ASP A 291 -9.54 0.77 -14.32
C ASP A 291 -8.90 -0.62 -14.25
N VAL A 292 -9.60 -1.62 -13.67
CA VAL A 292 -9.12 -3.01 -13.60
C VAL A 292 -8.89 -3.56 -15.01
N ASP A 293 -9.87 -3.42 -15.90
CA ASP A 293 -9.76 -3.89 -17.28
C ASP A 293 -8.65 -3.15 -18.04
N TYR A 294 -8.53 -1.83 -17.86
CA TYR A 294 -7.47 -1.03 -18.44
C TYR A 294 -6.08 -1.48 -17.98
N ILE A 295 -5.90 -1.68 -16.67
CA ILE A 295 -4.65 -2.20 -16.08
C ILE A 295 -4.31 -3.56 -16.69
N PHE A 296 -5.28 -4.47 -16.79
CA PHE A 296 -5.03 -5.79 -17.34
C PHE A 296 -4.67 -5.75 -18.83
N ASN A 297 -5.34 -4.90 -19.61
CA ASN A 297 -5.00 -4.71 -21.02
C ASN A 297 -3.58 -4.15 -21.19
N ALA A 298 -3.15 -3.22 -20.32
CA ALA A 298 -1.79 -2.68 -20.33
C ALA A 298 -0.73 -3.74 -19.97
N ILE A 299 -0.98 -4.56 -18.94
CA ILE A 299 -0.09 -5.67 -18.57
C ILE A 299 0.03 -6.68 -19.72
N GLU A 300 -1.09 -7.04 -20.35
CA GLU A 300 -1.11 -7.94 -21.50
C GLU A 300 -0.34 -7.37 -22.71
N PHE A 301 -0.49 -6.08 -22.98
CA PHE A 301 0.27 -5.38 -24.03
C PHE A 301 1.78 -5.49 -23.78
N ILE A 302 2.23 -5.17 -22.56
CA ILE A 302 3.66 -5.22 -22.20
C ILE A 302 4.16 -6.67 -22.23
N ALA A 303 3.35 -7.63 -21.76
CA ALA A 303 3.69 -9.04 -21.81
C ALA A 303 3.88 -9.53 -23.25
N ASN A 304 3.09 -9.01 -24.19
CA ASN A 304 3.15 -9.44 -25.59
C ASN A 304 4.23 -8.76 -26.43
N GLY A 305 4.50 -7.47 -26.20
CA GLY A 305 5.39 -6.66 -27.04
C GLY A 305 6.28 -5.66 -26.32
N GLY A 306 6.24 -5.58 -24.99
CA GLY A 306 6.97 -4.57 -24.21
C GLY A 306 8.48 -4.57 -24.43
N TRP A 307 9.07 -5.72 -24.77
CA TRP A 307 10.51 -5.84 -25.09
C TRP A 307 10.93 -4.99 -26.30
N GLN A 308 10.02 -4.65 -27.20
CA GLN A 308 10.32 -3.81 -28.37
C GLN A 308 10.68 -2.36 -27.99
N PHE A 309 10.30 -1.94 -26.77
CA PHE A 309 10.61 -0.62 -26.24
C PHE A 309 11.98 -0.53 -25.55
N LEU A 310 12.72 -1.65 -25.42
CA LEU A 310 14.07 -1.66 -24.84
C LEU A 310 15.03 -0.62 -25.46
N PRO A 311 15.06 -0.40 -26.79
CA PRO A 311 15.92 0.63 -27.39
C PRO A 311 15.57 2.07 -27.02
N LEU A 312 14.34 2.31 -26.52
CA LEU A 312 13.84 3.65 -26.20
C LEU A 312 14.19 4.06 -24.76
N VAL A 313 14.35 3.11 -23.84
CA VAL A 313 14.58 3.39 -22.41
C VAL A 313 16.07 3.65 -22.10
N ASN A 314 17.01 3.20 -22.94
CA ASN A 314 18.46 3.35 -22.75
C ASN A 314 19.06 4.66 -23.31
N LYS A 315 18.25 5.69 -23.62
CA LYS A 315 18.75 6.93 -24.26
C LYS A 315 18.96 8.13 -23.33
N ASN A 316 18.90 7.95 -22.01
CA ASN A 316 19.19 9.01 -21.03
C ASN A 316 20.26 8.58 -20.04
#